data_AF-A0A4Q3SX09-F1
#
_entry.id   AF-A0A4Q3SX09-F1
#
_cell.length_a   1.000
_cell.length_b   1.000
_cell.length_c   1.000
_cell.angle_alpha   90.00
_cell.angle_beta   90.00
_cell.angle_gamma   90.00
#
_symmetry.space_group_name_H-M   'P 1'
#
loop_
_entity.id
_entity.type
_entity.pdbx_description
1 polymer ?
#
loop_
_entity_poly.entity_id
_entity_poly.type
_entity_poly.pdbx_seq_one_letter_code
_entity_poly.pdbx_strand_id
1 'polypeptide(L)'
;MKVSVISMPKASFVVAILVLFTVISAFRLQEGSEPNGDVHTKIAGIDSIQSITAFGEVYKVLVSPRCMNCHPAGDVPLQGDDSHLH
;
A
#
# COMPACT_ATOMS: atom_id res chain seq x y z
N MET A 1 16.53 -12.89 -48.44
CA MET A 1 15.23 -13.18 -47.79
C MET A 1 14.18 -12.25 -48.38
N LYS A 2 13.28 -12.74 -49.23
CA LYS A 2 12.18 -11.94 -49.77
C LYS A 2 11.06 -11.93 -48.72
N VAL A 3 10.92 -10.81 -48.02
CA VAL A 3 9.74 -10.59 -47.16
C VAL A 3 8.57 -10.37 -48.10
N SER A 4 7.77 -11.41 -48.29
CA SER A 4 6.53 -11.32 -49.06
C SER A 4 5.54 -10.49 -48.25
N VAL A 5 5.45 -9.20 -48.57
CA VAL A 5 4.47 -8.31 -47.95
C VAL A 5 3.10 -8.76 -48.44
N ILE A 6 2.41 -9.53 -47.60
CA ILE A 6 1.03 -9.95 -47.85
C ILE A 6 0.22 -8.67 -48.01
N SER A 7 -0.35 -8.49 -49.21
CA SER A 7 -1.30 -7.43 -49.53
C SER A 7 -2.56 -7.65 -48.68
N MET A 8 -2.52 -7.24 -47.41
CA MET A 8 -3.66 -7.32 -46.51
C MET A 8 -4.75 -6.36 -47.00
N PRO A 9 -6.00 -6.81 -47.16
CA PRO A 9 -7.10 -5.87 -47.39
C PRO A 9 -7.15 -4.89 -46.22
N LYS A 10 -7.45 -3.62 -46.49
CA LYS A 10 -7.50 -2.55 -45.48
C LYS A 10 -8.33 -2.95 -44.25
N ALA A 11 -9.39 -3.74 -44.47
CA ALA A 11 -10.22 -4.33 -43.42
C ALA A 11 -9.45 -5.27 -42.46
N SER A 12 -8.55 -6.13 -42.95
CA SER A 12 -7.73 -7.00 -42.10
C SER A 12 -6.76 -6.21 -41.23
N PHE A 13 -6.21 -5.11 -41.73
CA PHE A 13 -5.31 -4.26 -40.96
C PHE A 13 -6.05 -3.53 -39.83
N VAL A 14 -7.25 -3.02 -40.11
CA VAL A 14 -8.11 -2.38 -39.11
C VAL A 14 -8.52 -3.37 -38.01
N VAL A 15 -8.91 -4.59 -38.38
CA VAL A 15 -9.27 -5.63 -37.39
C VAL A 15 -8.07 -6.02 -36.52
N ALA A 16 -6.88 -6.17 -37.11
CA ALA A 16 -5.67 -6.48 -36.34
C ALA A 16 -5.32 -5.38 -35.32
N ILE A 17 -5.47 -4.10 -35.69
CA ILE A 17 -5.26 -2.98 -34.78
C ILE A 17 -6.27 -3.00 -33.63
N LEU A 18 -7.57 -3.22 -33.93
CA LEU A 18 -8.60 -3.28 -32.89
C LEU A 18 -8.35 -4.43 -31.90
N VAL A 19 -7.95 -5.60 -32.39
CA VAL A 19 -7.59 -6.75 -31.54
C VAL A 19 -6.34 -6.45 -30.71
N LEU A 20 -5.35 -5.75 -31.28
CA LEU A 20 -4.17 -5.35 -30.54
C LEU A 20 -4.51 -4.36 -29.42
N PHE A 21 -5.37 -3.38 -29.67
CA PHE A 21 -5.82 -2.42 -28.66
C PHE A 21 -6.62 -3.08 -27.54
N THR A 22 -7.51 -4.04 -27.84
CA THR A 22 -8.25 -4.75 -26.79
C THR A 22 -7.34 -5.60 -25.91
N VAL A 23 -6.33 -6.26 -26.48
CA VAL A 23 -5.33 -7.02 -25.72
C VAL A 23 -4.46 -6.10 -24.86
N ILE A 24 -3.98 -4.96 -25.39
CA ILE A 24 -3.19 -3.99 -24.62
C ILE A 24 -4.02 -3.40 -23.46
N SER A 25 -5.30 -3.11 -23.68
CA SER A 25 -6.20 -2.59 -22.65
C SER A 25 -6.51 -3.61 -21.56
N ALA A 26 -6.54 -4.92 -21.88
CA ALA A 26 -6.75 -5.98 -20.90
C ALA A 26 -5.61 -6.08 -19.87
N PHE A 27 -4.39 -5.65 -20.21
CA PHE A 27 -3.27 -5.58 -19.27
C PHE A 27 -3.25 -4.30 -18.41
N ARG A 28 -4.14 -3.32 -18.66
CA ARG A 28 -4.16 -2.02 -17.96
C ARG A 28 -5.35 -1.82 -17.02
N LEU A 29 -5.94 -2.91 -16.53
CA LEU A 29 -6.95 -2.88 -15.47
C LEU A 29 -6.55 -3.81 -14.32
N GLN A 30 -5.40 -3.50 -13.69
CA GLN A 30 -5.15 -3.92 -12.31
C GLN A 30 -4.92 -2.64 -11.50
N GLU A 31 -5.97 -1.84 -11.40
CA GLU A 31 -6.06 -0.85 -10.33
C GLU A 31 -6.47 -1.63 -9.09
N GLY A 32 -5.66 -1.49 -8.03
CA GLY A 32 -5.86 -2.18 -6.76
C GLY A 32 -7.28 -1.95 -6.27
N SER A 33 -8.07 -3.03 -6.30
CA SER A 33 -9.34 -3.08 -5.60
C SER A 33 -9.04 -2.99 -4.12
N GLU A 34 -9.17 -1.80 -3.54
CA GLU A 34 -9.29 -1.59 -2.10
C GLU A 34 -10.53 -2.38 -1.63
N PRO A 35 -10.38 -3.49 -0.88
CA PRO A 35 -11.54 -4.18 -0.33
C PRO A 35 -11.93 -3.43 0.93
N ASN A 36 -12.91 -2.54 0.77
CA ASN A 36 -13.66 -2.00 1.89
C ASN A 36 -14.50 -3.15 2.47
N GLY A 37 -14.09 -3.65 3.64
CA GLY A 37 -14.85 -4.62 4.42
C GLY A 37 -14.23 -6.00 4.45
N ASP A 38 -13.36 -6.22 5.46
CA ASP A 38 -13.13 -7.46 6.21
C ASP A 38 -11.70 -7.43 6.79
N VAL A 39 -11.58 -6.95 8.04
CA VAL A 39 -10.31 -6.96 8.81
C VAL A 39 -9.84 -8.39 9.13
N HIS A 40 -10.73 -9.39 9.02
CA HIS A 40 -10.49 -10.80 9.31
C HIS A 40 -9.82 -11.55 8.14
N THR A 41 -10.09 -11.19 6.88
CA THR A 41 -9.51 -11.91 5.72
C THR A 41 -8.09 -11.45 5.37
N LYS A 42 -7.63 -10.29 5.86
CA LYS A 42 -6.27 -9.78 5.60
C LYS A 42 -5.19 -10.31 6.55
N ILE A 43 -5.45 -11.31 7.39
CA ILE A 43 -4.41 -11.82 8.32
C ILE A 43 -3.38 -12.70 7.60
N ALA A 44 -3.76 -13.36 6.49
CA ALA A 44 -2.88 -14.27 5.74
C ALA A 44 -1.68 -13.59 5.05
N GLY A 45 -1.65 -12.25 4.99
CA GLY A 45 -0.57 -11.47 4.35
C GLY A 45 0.07 -10.42 5.25
N ILE A 46 -0.23 -10.39 6.56
CA ILE A 46 0.42 -9.45 7.48
C ILE A 46 1.77 -10.03 7.89
N ASP A 47 2.85 -9.41 7.42
CA ASP A 47 4.16 -9.65 7.96
C ASP A 47 4.25 -9.02 9.36
N SER A 48 4.09 -9.86 10.38
CA SER A 48 4.17 -9.46 11.78
C SER A 48 5.54 -8.89 12.14
N ILE A 49 6.63 -9.40 11.56
CA ILE A 49 8.00 -8.95 11.87
C ILE A 49 8.23 -7.57 11.27
N GLN A 50 7.84 -7.37 10.00
CA GLN A 50 7.88 -6.06 9.37
C GLN A 50 7.01 -5.05 10.12
N SER A 51 5.82 -5.47 10.56
CA SER A 51 4.89 -4.61 11.30
C SER A 51 5.45 -4.21 12.67
N ILE A 52 6.03 -5.14 13.43
CA ILE A 52 6.68 -4.86 14.71
C ILE A 52 7.87 -3.93 14.52
N THR A 53 8.66 -4.14 13.47
CA THR A 53 9.82 -3.29 13.15
C THR A 53 9.38 -1.86 12.84
N ALA A 54 8.35 -1.70 11.99
CA ALA A 54 7.79 -0.38 11.68
C ALA A 54 7.17 0.30 12.92
N PHE A 55 6.47 -0.46 13.76
CA PHE A 55 5.93 0.04 15.02
C PHE A 55 7.03 0.50 15.97
N GLY A 56 8.16 -0.21 16.03
CA GLY A 56 9.32 0.15 16.85
C GLY A 56 9.87 1.55 16.55
N GLU A 57 9.81 2.01 15.30
CA GLU A 57 10.22 3.37 14.95
C GLU A 57 9.28 4.43 15.51
N VAL A 58 7.97 4.19 15.43
CA VAL A 58 6.94 5.09 16.00
C VAL A 58 7.00 5.08 17.53
N TYR A 59 7.24 3.91 18.12
CA TYR A 59 7.32 3.71 19.56
C TYR A 59 8.33 4.65 20.23
N LYS A 60 9.47 4.93 19.59
CA LYS A 60 10.51 5.87 20.10
C LYS A 60 9.94 7.26 20.39
N VAL A 61 8.94 7.71 19.63
CA VAL A 61 8.27 8.99 19.84
C VAL A 61 7.24 8.89 20.97
N LEU A 62 6.46 7.81 20.96
CA LEU A 62 5.36 7.59 21.90
C LEU A 62 5.85 7.48 23.36
N VAL A 63 7.08 7.00 23.57
CA VAL A 63 7.70 6.91 24.90
C VAL A 63 8.39 8.19 25.37
N SER A 64 8.34 9.27 24.59
CA SER A 64 8.94 10.54 25.02
C SER A 64 8.20 11.11 26.25
N PRO A 65 8.89 11.86 27.14
CA PRO A 65 8.25 12.54 28.27
C PRO A 65 7.09 13.45 27.84
N ARG A 66 7.16 14.03 26.64
CA ARG A 66 6.08 14.88 26.11
C ARG A 66 4.75 14.16 25.97
N CYS A 67 4.78 12.88 25.59
CA CYS A 67 3.57 12.06 25.46
C CYS A 67 3.23 11.41 26.81
N MET A 68 4.22 10.79 27.45
CA MET A 68 4.03 10.00 28.67
C MET A 68 3.66 10.83 29.90
N ASN A 69 4.08 12.09 29.96
CA ASN A 69 3.76 12.94 31.11
C ASN A 69 2.31 13.42 31.10
N CYS A 70 1.66 13.50 29.94
CA CYS A 70 0.23 13.82 29.82
C CYS A 70 -0.66 12.57 29.84
N HIS A 71 -0.11 11.42 29.46
CA HIS A 71 -0.76 10.10 29.55
C HIS A 71 0.01 9.15 30.48
N PRO A 72 0.23 9.50 31.75
CA PRO A 72 0.89 8.61 32.69
C PRO A 72 -0.05 7.47 33.09
N ALA A 73 0.53 6.39 33.61
CA ALA A 73 -0.26 5.28 34.18
C ALA A 73 -0.88 5.65 35.55
N GLY A 74 -0.36 6.69 36.22
CA GLY A 74 -0.90 7.22 37.47
C GLY A 74 -1.99 8.27 37.27
N ASP A 75 -2.43 8.86 38.37
CA ASP A 75 -3.63 9.71 38.39
C ASP A 75 -3.35 11.20 38.12
N VAL A 76 -2.10 11.61 37.98
CA VAL A 76 -1.70 13.02 37.83
C VAL A 76 -0.66 13.20 36.71
N PRO A 77 -0.72 14.31 35.96
CA PRO A 77 0.30 14.64 34.97
C PRO A 77 1.69 14.79 35.60
N LEU A 78 2.70 14.47 34.79
CA LEU A 78 4.11 14.66 35.14
C LEU A 78 4.68 15.87 34.39
N GLN A 79 5.87 16.32 34.76
CA GLN A 79 6.54 17.48 34.18
C GLN A 79 8.03 17.20 33.99
N GLY A 80 8.62 17.85 32.98
CA GLY A 80 10.06 17.77 32.69
C GLY A 80 10.47 16.46 32.00
N ASP A 81 11.75 16.38 31.64
CA ASP A 81 12.32 15.18 31.04
C ASP A 81 12.57 14.07 32.07
N ASP A 82 12.55 14.40 33.37
CA ASP A 82 12.66 13.49 34.50
C ASP A 82 11.30 13.00 35.03
N SER A 83 10.20 13.48 34.44
CA SER A 83 8.83 13.06 34.76
C SER A 83 8.46 13.22 36.25
N HIS A 84 8.83 14.36 36.85
CA HIS A 84 8.43 14.69 38.22
C HIS A 84 6.95 15.12 38.29
N LEU A 85 6.38 15.10 39.49
CA LEU A 85 4.98 15.51 39.69
C LEU A 85 4.82 17.02 39.44
N HIS A 86 3.79 17.39 38.70
CA HIS A 86 3.40 18.79 38.48
C HIS A 86 2.73 19.40 39.72
#